data_AF-A0A2D2DIM9-F1
#
_entry.id   AF-A0A2D2DIM9-F1
#
_cell.length_a   1.000
_cell.length_b   1.000
_cell.length_c   1.000
_cell.angle_alpha   90.00
_cell.angle_beta   90.00
_cell.angle_gamma   90.00
#
_symmetry.space_group_name_H-M   'P 1'
#
loop_
_entity.id
_entity.type
_entity.pdbx_description
1 polymer ?
#
loop_
_entity_poly.entity_id
_entity_poly.type
_entity_poly.pdbx_seq_one_letter_code
_entity_poly.pdbx_strand_id
1 'polypeptide(L)'
;MRQHRAALPDLNFGVKIMEQKNSIKSETPSKAEVVADARMPLHDQFSWLHADLKYDANAEFCALVKDVTSGCKTVLELLHADSLERDADERPILSPQKAEYLMLMAMRTVEMLSDSSGRRIGIMNEAAAEAQRAKATS
;
A
#
# COMPACT_ATOMS: atom_id res chain seq x y z
N MET A 1 35.98 -9.27 -26.65
CA MET A 1 34.75 -10.04 -26.99
C MET A 1 34.49 -11.06 -25.90
N ARG A 2 33.20 -11.24 -25.57
CA ARG A 2 32.56 -12.28 -24.74
C ARG A 2 32.49 -12.01 -23.23
N GLN A 3 31.30 -11.49 -22.90
CA GLN A 3 30.65 -11.38 -21.61
C GLN A 3 30.44 -12.77 -20.99
N HIS A 4 30.70 -12.90 -19.69
CA HIS A 4 30.18 -13.98 -18.86
C HIS A 4 28.97 -13.44 -18.09
N ARG A 5 27.76 -13.75 -18.58
CA ARG A 5 26.49 -13.49 -17.90
C ARG A 5 26.08 -14.79 -17.21
N ALA A 6 26.16 -14.83 -15.89
CA ALA A 6 25.64 -15.94 -15.09
C ALA A 6 24.11 -15.92 -15.13
N ALA A 7 23.51 -17.07 -15.40
CA ALA A 7 22.07 -17.29 -15.52
C ALA A 7 21.39 -17.26 -14.14
N LEU A 8 20.24 -16.58 -14.05
CA LEU A 8 19.29 -16.70 -12.94
C LEU A 8 18.28 -17.81 -13.27
N PRO A 9 17.82 -18.60 -12.28
CA PRO A 9 16.88 -19.69 -12.52
C PRO A 9 15.42 -19.22 -12.72
N ASP A 10 14.73 -19.92 -13.62
CA ASP A 10 13.32 -19.78 -13.97
C ASP A 10 12.39 -19.98 -12.74
N LEU A 11 11.70 -18.91 -12.34
CA LEU A 11 10.56 -18.97 -11.43
C LEU A 11 9.27 -19.13 -12.26
N ASN A 12 8.93 -20.39 -12.53
CA ASN A 12 7.70 -20.80 -13.18
C ASN A 12 6.50 -20.65 -12.22
N PHE A 13 5.84 -19.49 -12.21
CA PHE A 13 4.56 -19.30 -11.52
C PHE A 13 3.42 -19.75 -12.44
N GLY A 14 3.02 -21.02 -12.30
CA GLY A 14 1.85 -21.57 -12.96
C GLY A 14 0.56 -20.90 -12.49
N VAL A 15 0.10 -19.89 -13.23
CA VAL A 15 -1.24 -19.33 -13.08
C VAL A 15 -2.15 -20.02 -14.09
N LYS A 16 -3.01 -20.91 -13.59
CA LYS A 16 -4.04 -21.61 -14.37
C LYS A 16 -5.18 -20.62 -14.64
N ILE A 17 -5.20 -20.01 -15.83
CA ILE A 17 -6.30 -19.13 -16.26
C ILE A 17 -7.53 -20.01 -16.55
N MET A 18 -8.54 -19.96 -15.68
CA MET A 18 -9.87 -20.48 -16.00
C MET A 18 -10.55 -19.53 -16.99
N GLU A 19 -10.76 -19.99 -18.23
CA GLU A 19 -11.65 -19.35 -19.18
C GLU A 19 -13.11 -19.46 -18.69
N GLN A 20 -13.72 -18.33 -18.32
CA GLN A 20 -15.18 -18.23 -18.24
C GLN A 20 -15.72 -17.74 -19.60
N LYS A 21 -16.38 -18.64 -20.31
CA LYS A 21 -17.16 -18.34 -21.52
C LYS A 21 -18.47 -17.66 -21.11
N ASN A 22 -18.55 -16.34 -21.26
CA ASN A 22 -19.83 -15.62 -21.18
C ASN A 22 -20.41 -15.42 -22.58
N SER A 23 -21.43 -16.23 -22.87
CA SER A 23 -22.31 -16.12 -24.04
C SER A 23 -23.22 -14.90 -23.88
N ILE A 24 -22.99 -13.87 -24.69
CA ILE A 24 -23.87 -12.69 -24.75
C ILE A 24 -25.11 -13.06 -25.57
N LYS A 25 -26.27 -13.18 -24.90
CA LYS A 25 -27.58 -13.09 -25.56
C LYS A 25 -28.08 -11.65 -25.40
N SER A 26 -28.39 -11.03 -26.53
CA SER A 26 -28.88 -9.67 -26.67
C SER A 26 -30.39 -9.59 -26.38
N GLU A 27 -30.79 -8.82 -25.37
CA GLU A 27 -32.15 -8.27 -25.25
C GLU A 27 -32.07 -6.88 -24.59
N THR A 28 -32.60 -5.88 -25.28
CA THR A 28 -32.77 -4.47 -24.85
C THR A 28 -34.20 -4.24 -24.32
N PRO A 29 -34.51 -3.11 -23.67
CA PRO A 29 -34.20 -2.75 -22.28
C PRO A 29 -35.50 -2.51 -21.47
N SER A 30 -35.66 -3.14 -20.30
CA SER A 30 -36.78 -2.85 -19.39
C SER A 30 -36.33 -1.95 -18.25
N LYS A 31 -37.07 -0.87 -18.04
CA LYS A 31 -36.95 0.08 -16.92
C LYS A 31 -36.84 -0.65 -15.58
N ALA A 32 -35.66 -0.67 -14.99
CA ALA A 32 -35.48 -0.78 -13.55
C ALA A 32 -34.10 -0.22 -13.20
N GLU A 33 -34.11 0.80 -12.35
CA GLU A 33 -33.08 1.08 -11.36
C GLU A 33 -31.62 0.96 -11.83
N VAL A 34 -31.08 2.10 -12.26
CA VAL A 34 -29.63 2.35 -12.18
C VAL A 34 -29.29 2.50 -10.68
N VAL A 35 -29.26 1.38 -9.96
CA VAL A 35 -28.47 1.30 -8.73
C VAL A 35 -27.04 1.37 -9.23
N ALA A 36 -26.43 2.54 -9.04
CA ALA A 36 -25.00 2.70 -9.22
C ALA A 36 -24.32 1.64 -8.35
N ASP A 37 -23.91 0.53 -8.98
CA ASP A 37 -22.90 -0.37 -8.46
C ASP A 37 -21.58 0.41 -8.48
N ALA A 38 -21.50 1.39 -7.57
CA ALA A 38 -20.27 1.99 -7.12
C ALA A 38 -19.52 0.88 -6.40
N ARG A 39 -18.96 -0.05 -7.17
CA ARG A 39 -17.94 -0.99 -6.72
C ARG A 39 -16.81 -0.12 -6.21
N MET A 40 -16.88 0.24 -4.93
CA MET A 40 -15.71 0.72 -4.22
C MET A 40 -14.64 -0.33 -4.50
N PRO A 41 -13.50 0.05 -5.09
CA PRO A 41 -12.42 -0.90 -5.21
C PRO A 41 -12.15 -1.44 -3.81
N LEU A 42 -12.28 -2.77 -3.67
CA LEU A 42 -11.99 -3.50 -2.45
C LEU A 42 -10.46 -3.42 -2.27
N HIS A 43 -9.99 -2.26 -1.86
CA HIS A 43 -8.61 -2.06 -1.44
C HIS A 43 -8.50 -2.69 -0.06
N ASP A 44 -8.24 -3.99 -0.05
CA ASP A 44 -7.81 -4.65 1.17
C ASP A 44 -6.52 -3.99 1.65
N GLN A 45 -6.48 -3.68 2.94
CA GLN A 45 -5.26 -3.24 3.62
C GLN A 45 -4.14 -4.25 3.31
N PHE A 46 -2.92 -3.75 3.04
CA PHE A 46 -1.77 -4.62 2.74
C PHE A 46 -1.41 -5.55 3.92
N SER A 47 -1.94 -5.27 5.10
CA SER A 47 -1.82 -6.05 6.31
C SER A 47 -3.19 -6.55 6.75
N TRP A 48 -3.36 -7.86 6.67
CA TRP A 48 -4.49 -8.54 7.29
C TRP A 48 -4.17 -8.76 8.77
N LEU A 49 -4.98 -8.16 9.64
CA LEU A 49 -4.89 -8.36 11.09
C LEU A 49 -5.92 -9.42 11.51
N HIS A 50 -5.48 -10.42 12.28
CA HIS A 50 -6.38 -11.44 12.81
C HIS A 50 -7.48 -10.80 13.68
N ALA A 51 -8.71 -11.33 13.64
CA ALA A 51 -9.86 -10.73 14.31
C ALA A 51 -9.63 -10.50 15.82
N ASP A 52 -8.91 -11.41 16.47
CA ASP A 52 -8.59 -11.33 17.91
C ASP A 52 -7.64 -10.18 18.27
N LEU A 53 -6.86 -9.68 17.30
CA LEU A 53 -5.92 -8.58 17.49
C LEU A 53 -6.53 -7.22 17.14
N LYS A 54 -7.77 -7.18 16.64
CA LYS A 54 -8.45 -5.96 16.21
C LYS A 54 -8.68 -4.94 17.33
N TYR A 55 -8.59 -5.35 18.60
CA TYR A 55 -8.73 -4.45 19.75
C TYR A 55 -7.40 -4.17 20.45
N ASP A 56 -6.29 -4.71 19.95
CA ASP A 56 -4.96 -4.40 20.44
C ASP A 56 -4.41 -3.17 19.70
N ALA A 57 -4.31 -2.05 20.43
CA ALA A 57 -3.86 -0.78 19.88
C ALA A 57 -2.43 -0.83 19.30
N ASN A 58 -1.56 -1.70 19.83
CA ASN A 58 -0.20 -1.88 19.30
C ASN A 58 -0.24 -2.69 18.00
N ALA A 59 -1.06 -3.74 17.95
CA ALA A 59 -1.24 -4.55 16.75
C ALA A 59 -1.84 -3.72 15.60
N GLU A 60 -2.84 -2.89 15.88
CA GLU A 60 -3.40 -1.93 14.91
C GLU A 60 -2.36 -0.91 14.44
N PHE A 61 -1.51 -0.41 15.35
CA PHE A 61 -0.44 0.50 14.95
C PHE A 61 0.58 -0.18 14.04
N CYS A 62 1.00 -1.41 14.36
CA CYS A 62 1.91 -2.17 13.51
C CYS A 62 1.32 -2.45 12.13
N ALA A 63 0.03 -2.81 12.06
CA ALA A 63 -0.69 -2.99 10.80
C ALA A 63 -0.69 -1.70 9.96
N LEU A 64 -1.06 -0.57 10.57
CA LEU A 64 -1.06 0.74 9.91
C LEU A 64 0.33 1.12 9.38
N VAL A 65 1.38 0.94 10.20
CA VAL A 65 2.77 1.23 9.79
C VAL A 65 3.16 0.35 8.60
N LYS A 66 2.82 -0.94 8.63
CA LYS A 66 3.09 -1.86 7.53
C LYS A 66 2.39 -1.45 6.24
N ASP A 67 1.12 -1.05 6.32
CA ASP A 67 0.34 -0.62 5.14
C ASP A 67 0.93 0.63 4.51
N VAL A 68 1.18 1.65 5.32
CA VAL A 68 1.73 2.92 4.85
C VAL A 68 3.11 2.71 4.23
N THR A 69 4.00 1.98 4.90
CA THR A 69 5.36 1.74 4.39
C THR A 69 5.37 0.88 3.13
N SER A 70 4.49 -0.13 3.02
CA SER A 70 4.35 -0.95 1.81
C SER A 70 3.80 -0.15 0.63
N GLY A 71 2.81 0.71 0.88
CA GLY A 71 2.28 1.63 -0.14
C GLY A 71 3.34 2.63 -0.62
N CYS A 72 4.07 3.26 0.31
CA CYS A 72 5.16 4.18 -0.03
C CYS A 72 6.27 3.47 -0.82
N LYS A 73 6.66 2.26 -0.42
CA LYS A 73 7.64 1.46 -1.16
C LYS A 73 7.20 1.24 -2.61
N THR A 74 5.95 0.83 -2.81
CA THR A 74 5.40 0.57 -4.15
C THR A 74 5.43 1.83 -5.03
N VAL A 75 5.05 2.98 -4.46
CA VAL A 75 5.10 4.27 -5.17
C VAL A 75 6.55 4.64 -5.53
N LEU A 76 7.50 4.46 -4.61
CA LEU A 76 8.91 4.76 -4.86
C LEU A 76 9.53 3.83 -5.91
N GLU A 77 9.19 2.54 -5.90
CA GLU A 77 9.62 1.59 -6.93
C GLU A 77 9.09 1.98 -8.32
N LEU A 78 7.82 2.41 -8.40
CA LEU A 78 7.23 2.91 -9.65
C LEU A 78 7.92 4.19 -10.14
N LEU A 79 8.19 5.14 -9.25
CA LEU A 79 8.90 6.37 -9.59
C LEU A 79 10.34 6.10 -10.03
N HIS A 80 11.00 5.13 -9.39
CA HIS A 80 12.33 4.71 -9.79
C HIS A 80 12.33 4.07 -11.17
N ALA A 81 11.39 3.16 -11.45
CA ALA A 81 11.23 2.58 -12.78
C ALA A 81 10.94 3.65 -13.84
N ASP A 82 10.04 4.60 -13.56
CA ASP A 82 9.76 5.73 -14.48
C ASP A 82 11.01 6.58 -14.74
N SER A 83 11.85 6.81 -13.73
CA SER A 83 13.12 7.54 -13.89
C SER A 83 14.09 6.80 -14.81
N LEU A 84 14.23 5.47 -14.65
CA LEU A 84 15.10 4.66 -15.50
C LEU A 84 14.66 4.69 -16.97
N GLU A 85 13.36 4.61 -17.23
CA GLU A 85 12.80 4.70 -18.58
C GLU A 85 13.04 6.08 -19.22
N ARG A 86 12.94 7.16 -18.43
CA ARG A 86 13.27 8.52 -18.90
C ARG A 86 14.75 8.67 -19.24
N ASP A 87 15.64 8.17 -18.39
CA ASP A 87 17.08 8.27 -18.59
C ASP A 87 17.54 7.47 -19.82
N ALA A 88 16.79 6.44 -20.21
CA ALA A 88 17.01 5.66 -21.42
C ALA A 88 16.40 6.28 -22.70
N ASP A 89 15.77 7.46 -22.62
CA ASP A 89 14.95 8.05 -23.69
C ASP A 89 13.86 7.08 -24.20
N GLU A 90 13.42 6.14 -23.35
CA GLU A 90 12.34 5.20 -23.64
C GLU A 90 10.98 5.86 -23.33
N ARG A 91 9.90 5.07 -23.39
CA ARG A 91 8.55 5.58 -23.20
C ARG A 91 8.24 5.60 -21.70
N PRO A 92 8.24 6.78 -21.05
CA PRO A 92 8.03 6.85 -19.61
C PRO A 92 6.65 6.31 -19.22
N ILE A 93 6.59 5.67 -18.06
CA ILE A 93 5.39 5.01 -17.52
C ILE A 93 4.38 6.07 -17.06
N LEU A 94 4.87 7.18 -16.51
CA LEU A 94 4.08 8.28 -15.96
C LEU A 94 4.29 9.56 -16.78
N SER A 95 3.33 10.48 -16.70
CA SER A 95 3.61 11.87 -17.09
C SER A 95 4.42 12.56 -15.98
N PRO A 96 5.25 13.57 -16.31
CA PRO A 96 6.05 14.28 -15.31
C PRO A 96 5.20 14.80 -14.13
N GLN A 97 4.01 15.32 -14.40
CA GLN A 97 3.10 15.85 -13.38
C GLN A 97 2.56 14.74 -12.46
N LYS A 98 2.30 13.54 -13.01
CA LYS A 98 1.85 12.39 -12.20
C LYS A 98 2.97 11.86 -11.32
N ALA A 99 4.20 11.83 -11.83
CA ALA A 99 5.37 11.42 -11.05
C ALA A 99 5.62 12.38 -9.86
N GLU A 100 5.58 13.70 -10.11
CA GLU A 100 5.69 14.71 -9.05
C GLU A 100 4.58 14.59 -8.01
N TYR A 101 3.33 14.45 -8.46
CA TYR A 101 2.19 14.28 -7.56
C TYR A 101 2.30 13.03 -6.69
N LEU A 102 2.70 11.89 -7.27
CA LEU A 102 2.93 10.65 -6.53
C LEU A 102 4.05 10.78 -5.50
N MET A 103 5.13 11.49 -5.85
CA MET A 103 6.23 11.78 -4.93
C MET A 103 5.74 12.61 -3.74
N LEU A 104 5.00 13.70 -3.99
CA LEU A 104 4.44 14.55 -2.93
C LEU A 104 3.49 13.77 -2.03
N MET A 105 2.65 12.91 -2.60
CA MET A 105 1.75 12.05 -1.83
C MET A 105 2.51 11.07 -0.94
N ALA A 106 3.57 10.43 -1.46
CA ALA A 106 4.42 9.55 -0.67
C ALA A 106 5.09 10.30 0.50
N MET A 107 5.70 11.46 0.22
CA MET A 107 6.31 12.31 1.25
C MET A 107 5.32 12.71 2.33
N ARG A 108 4.13 13.19 1.93
CA ARG A 108 3.10 13.62 2.88
C ARG A 108 2.58 12.46 3.72
N THR A 109 2.46 11.27 3.14
CA THR A 109 2.02 10.07 3.87
C THR A 109 3.05 9.65 4.92
N VAL A 110 4.34 9.68 4.56
CA VAL A 110 5.44 9.40 5.51
C VAL A 110 5.49 10.43 6.64
N GLU A 111 5.29 11.72 6.33
CA GLU A 111 5.21 12.78 7.33
C GLU A 111 4.04 12.55 8.31
N MET A 112 2.84 12.25 7.78
CA MET A 112 1.68 11.93 8.62
C MET A 112 1.92 10.71 9.52
N LEU A 113 2.61 9.69 9.02
CA LEU A 113 2.99 8.52 9.82
C LEU A 113 3.98 8.90 10.93
N SER A 114 4.97 9.73 10.60
CA SER A 114 5.95 10.25 11.57
C SER A 114 5.24 11.02 12.69
N ASP A 115 4.38 11.97 12.36
CA ASP A 115 3.62 12.76 13.34
C ASP A 115 2.73 11.87 14.23
N SER A 116 2.06 10.90 13.62
CA SER A 116 1.21 9.94 14.34
C SER A 116 2.02 9.09 15.32
N SER A 117 3.19 8.61 14.89
CA SER A 117 4.11 7.85 15.73
C SER A 117 4.65 8.70 16.88
N GLY A 118 5.03 9.95 16.62
CA GLY A 118 5.52 10.89 17.62
C GLY A 118 4.49 11.17 18.72
N ARG A 119 3.22 11.39 18.34
CA ARG A 119 2.13 11.54 19.31
C ARG A 119 1.94 10.30 20.19
N ARG A 120 1.97 9.10 19.59
CA ARG A 120 1.83 7.84 20.33
C ARG A 120 2.99 7.60 21.31
N ILE A 121 4.23 7.90 20.90
CA ILE A 121 5.39 7.85 21.78
C ILE A 121 5.24 8.84 22.94
N GLY A 122 4.75 10.06 22.69
CA GLY A 122 4.45 11.05 23.73
C GLY A 122 3.52 10.51 24.80
N ILE A 123 2.37 9.95 24.40
CA ILE A 123 1.38 9.35 25.31
C ILE A 123 2.00 8.19 26.12
N MET A 124 2.77 7.31 25.48
CA MET A 124 3.41 6.18 26.16
C MET A 124 4.44 6.66 27.21
N ASN A 125 5.21 7.69 26.89
CA ASN A 125 6.19 8.28 27.81
C ASN A 125 5.51 8.97 29.00
N GLU A 126 4.42 9.69 28.76
CA GLU A 126 3.62 10.32 29.83
C GLU A 126 3.07 9.28 30.79
N ALA A 127 2.45 8.22 30.28
CA ALA A 127 1.92 7.11 31.08
C ALA A 127 3.03 6.42 31.89
N ALA A 128 4.21 6.21 31.29
CA ALA A 128 5.35 5.62 31.99
C ALA A 128 5.87 6.53 33.11
N ALA A 129 5.95 7.85 32.87
CA ALA A 129 6.37 8.82 33.87
C ALA A 129 5.38 8.89 35.04
N GLU A 130 4.08 8.85 34.77
CA GLU A 130 3.04 8.82 35.80
C GLU A 130 3.12 7.54 36.65
N ALA A 131 3.28 6.38 36.00
CA ALA A 131 3.44 5.11 36.71
C ALA A 131 4.69 5.09 37.60
N GLN A 132 5.79 5.72 37.18
CA GLN A 132 6.99 5.87 38.00
C GLN A 132 6.76 6.77 39.22
N ARG A 133 6.05 7.89 39.04
CA ARG A 133 5.70 8.79 40.15
C ARG A 133 4.81 8.11 41.18
N ALA A 134 3.80 7.37 40.73
CA ALA A 134 2.90 6.63 41.61
C ALA A 134 3.63 5.58 42.47
N LYS A 135 4.64 4.91 41.89
CA LYS A 135 5.50 3.96 42.63
C LYS A 135 6.43 4.64 43.63
N ALA A 136 6.84 5.88 43.38
CA ALA A 136 7.72 6.63 44.29
C ALA A 136 6.98 7.21 45.50
N THR A 137 5.65 7.31 45.44
CA THR A 137 4.79 7.80 46.55
C THR A 137 4.07 6.68 47.32
N SER A 138 4.30 5.41 46.98
CA SER A 138 3.82 4.23 47.70
C SER A 138 4.93 3.62 48.56
#